data_AF-A0A7Y5REI5-F1
#
_entry.id   AF-A0A7Y5REI5-F1
#
_cell.length_a   1.000
_cell.length_b   1.000
_cell.length_c   1.000
_cell.angle_alpha   90.00
_cell.angle_beta   90.00
_cell.angle_gamma   90.00
#
_symmetry.space_group_name_H-M   'P 1'
#
loop_
_entity.id
_entity.type
_entity.pdbx_description
1 polymer ?
#
loop_
_entity_poly.entity_id
_entity_poly.type
_entity_poly.pdbx_seq_one_letter_code
_entity_poly.pdbx_strand_id
1 'polypeptide(L)'
;MWLPLGQEVRSTFSRGPYTYTVASPEPSDAGETEQFVLRRGEKELLRTGLDGLSASVAVVWNEETTAFAVTWSRGGSIGDFVTKVFALRNDQVTELPGPAKTFKEFQKRHHCPVRGENQQAFAWDRATGGLVMVYSVYPTGDCGLQGGYTEGYLIDPHTGSDLRRFTRQQLAAYMKHHPQD
;
A
#
# COMPACT_ATOMS: atom_id res chain seq x y z
N MET A 1 -3.04 -5.43 8.12
CA MET A 1 -4.39 -5.36 8.76
C MET A 1 -5.27 -4.43 7.94
N TRP A 2 -6.53 -4.80 7.64
CA TRP A 2 -7.47 -4.01 6.83
C TRP A 2 -8.39 -3.12 7.68
N LEU A 3 -8.67 -1.91 7.23
CA LEU A 3 -9.54 -0.92 7.89
C LEU A 3 -10.93 -0.89 7.22
N PRO A 4 -12.04 -1.17 7.93
CA PRO A 4 -13.39 -1.06 7.36
C PRO A 4 -13.86 0.40 7.25
N LEU A 5 -14.65 0.72 6.22
CA LEU A 5 -15.33 2.01 6.06
C LEU A 5 -16.81 1.93 6.43
N GLY A 6 -17.31 2.96 7.14
CA GLY A 6 -18.74 3.16 7.46
C GLY A 6 -19.06 3.10 8.95
N GLN A 7 -19.64 4.20 9.46
CA GLN A 7 -20.05 4.51 10.84
C GLN A 7 -18.93 4.84 11.85
N GLU A 8 -18.52 6.11 11.93
CA GLU A 8 -17.73 6.68 13.05
C GLU A 8 -16.59 5.79 13.59
N VAL A 9 -15.98 4.96 12.75
CA VAL A 9 -14.90 4.09 13.17
C VAL A 9 -13.63 4.94 13.16
N ARG A 10 -13.51 5.75 14.21
CA ARG A 10 -12.25 6.32 14.73
C ARG A 10 -11.38 5.19 15.28
N SER A 11 -11.16 4.13 14.50
CA SER A 11 -10.22 3.09 14.92
C SER A 11 -8.83 3.67 14.85
N THR A 12 -8.30 3.96 16.03
CA THR A 12 -6.90 4.27 16.23
C THR A 12 -6.14 2.97 16.34
N PHE A 13 -5.25 2.74 15.39
CA PHE A 13 -4.33 1.62 15.41
C PHE A 13 -3.02 2.07 16.04
N SER A 14 -2.32 1.15 16.69
CA SER A 14 -1.08 1.44 17.38
C SER A 14 0.05 0.54 16.88
N ARG A 15 1.25 1.12 16.74
CA ARG A 15 2.50 0.40 16.47
C ARG A 15 3.60 1.05 17.31
N GLY A 16 3.99 0.39 18.40
CA GLY A 16 4.94 0.97 19.35
C GLY A 16 4.43 2.33 19.87
N PRO A 17 5.23 3.42 19.80
CA PRO A 17 4.82 4.75 20.25
C PRO A 17 3.93 5.49 19.23
N TYR A 18 3.66 4.89 18.08
CA TYR A 18 2.93 5.52 16.99
C TYR A 18 1.47 5.09 16.97
N THR A 19 0.60 6.03 16.62
CA THR A 19 -0.80 5.76 16.35
C THR A 19 -1.17 6.24 14.95
N TYR A 20 -2.06 5.53 14.29
CA TYR A 20 -2.57 5.94 12.98
C TYR A 20 -4.06 5.72 12.83
N THR A 21 -4.67 6.60 12.05
CA THR A 21 -6.12 6.67 11.79
C THR A 21 -6.39 7.01 10.34
N VAL A 22 -7.56 6.63 9.85
CA VAL A 22 -8.16 7.25 8.66
C VAL A 22 -9.16 8.28 9.16
N ALA A 23 -8.93 9.55 8.81
CA ALA A 23 -9.79 10.66 9.18
C ALA A 23 -10.60 11.10 7.95
N SER A 24 -11.91 11.27 8.13
CA SER A 24 -12.73 11.99 7.15
C SER A 24 -12.42 13.49 7.25
N PRO A 25 -12.47 14.23 6.13
CA PRO A 25 -12.37 15.68 6.16
C PRO A 25 -13.53 16.29 6.96
N GLU A 26 -13.30 17.47 7.55
CA GLU A 26 -14.39 18.19 8.21
C GLU A 26 -15.41 18.66 7.16
N PRO A 27 -16.69 18.86 7.52
CA PRO A 27 -17.71 19.34 6.58
C PRO A 27 -17.39 20.69 5.92
N SER A 28 -16.50 21.50 6.53
CA SER A 28 -16.01 22.76 5.97
C SER A 28 -15.02 22.58 4.82
N ASP A 29 -14.41 21.40 4.71
CA ASP A 29 -13.29 21.11 3.81
C ASP A 29 -13.83 20.48 2.52
N ALA A 30 -14.84 21.11 1.93
CA ALA A 30 -15.53 20.62 0.75
C ALA A 30 -14.55 20.39 -0.40
N GLY A 31 -14.38 19.12 -0.79
CA GLY A 31 -13.45 18.70 -1.85
C GLY A 31 -12.16 18.04 -1.36
N GLU A 32 -11.93 17.98 -0.05
CA GLU A 32 -10.83 17.19 0.51
C GLU A 32 -11.17 15.68 0.54
N THR A 33 -10.14 14.85 0.35
CA THR A 33 -10.23 13.38 0.37
C THR A 33 -9.97 12.84 1.77
N GLU A 34 -10.36 11.60 2.05
CA GLU A 34 -10.02 10.93 3.31
C GLU A 34 -8.51 10.94 3.54
N GLN A 35 -8.09 11.14 4.79
CA GLN A 35 -6.70 11.35 5.14
C GLN A 35 -6.17 10.20 5.99
N PHE A 36 -5.01 9.67 5.63
CA PHE A 36 -4.20 8.88 6.56
C PHE A 36 -3.43 9.81 7.48
N VAL A 37 -3.57 9.61 8.80
CA VAL A 37 -2.88 10.43 9.79
C VAL A 37 -2.05 9.56 10.72
N LEU A 38 -0.77 9.88 10.85
CA LEU A 38 0.19 9.24 11.76
C LEU A 38 0.57 10.22 12.88
N ARG A 39 0.57 9.73 14.11
CA ARG A 39 0.92 10.50 15.32
C ARG A 39 1.93 9.77 16.19
N ARG A 40 2.63 10.53 17.04
CA ARG A 40 3.38 10.03 18.20
C ARG A 40 2.98 10.83 19.43
N GLY A 41 2.20 10.22 20.32
CA GLY A 41 1.45 10.97 21.33
C GLY A 41 0.46 11.94 20.65
N GLU A 42 0.49 13.21 21.05
CA GLU A 42 -0.38 14.25 20.47
C GLU A 42 0.21 14.89 19.20
N LYS A 43 1.49 14.63 18.89
CA LYS A 43 2.18 15.22 17.74
C LYS A 43 1.81 14.50 16.46
N GLU A 44 1.23 15.23 15.51
CA GLU A 44 1.04 14.77 14.13
C GLU A 44 2.38 14.73 13.39
N LEU A 45 2.71 13.57 12.82
CA LEU A 45 3.94 13.33 12.07
C LEU A 45 3.72 13.29 10.57
N LEU A 46 2.56 12.81 10.12
CA LEU A 46 2.16 12.76 8.72
C LEU A 46 0.65 12.90 8.62
N ARG A 47 0.23 13.67 7.61
CA ARG A 47 -1.12 13.65 7.03
C ARG A 47 -0.98 13.53 5.52
N THR A 48 -1.66 12.57 4.91
CA THR A 48 -1.62 12.36 3.46
C THR A 48 -2.98 11.91 2.93
N GLY A 49 -3.35 12.45 1.77
CA GLY A 49 -4.61 12.11 1.11
C GLY A 49 -4.63 10.68 0.60
N LEU A 50 -5.79 10.05 0.77
CA LEU A 50 -6.17 8.74 0.26
C LEU A 50 -7.18 8.94 -0.87
N ASP A 51 -6.72 9.53 -1.96
CA ASP A 51 -7.62 9.97 -3.03
C ASP A 51 -8.48 8.84 -3.57
N GLY A 52 -9.79 9.10 -3.63
CA GLY A 52 -10.79 8.16 -4.11
C GLY A 52 -11.05 6.98 -3.18
N LEU A 53 -10.59 7.01 -1.91
CA LEU A 53 -10.83 5.93 -0.95
C LEU A 53 -12.32 5.54 -0.91
N SER A 54 -12.60 4.26 -1.14
CA SER A 54 -14.00 3.80 -1.24
C SER A 54 -14.31 2.50 -0.51
N ALA A 55 -13.31 1.75 -0.02
CA ALA A 55 -13.59 0.53 0.74
C ALA A 55 -12.65 0.24 1.90
N SER A 56 -11.34 0.34 1.70
CA SER A 56 -10.39 -0.26 2.64
C SER A 56 -9.02 0.38 2.60
N VAL A 57 -8.36 0.40 3.76
CA VAL A 57 -6.95 0.80 3.91
C VAL A 57 -6.19 -0.35 4.57
N ALA A 58 -4.94 -0.58 4.19
CA ALA A 58 -4.03 -1.51 4.81
C ALA A 58 -2.69 -0.83 5.05
N VAL A 59 -2.11 -1.06 6.24
CA VAL A 59 -0.78 -0.55 6.59
C VAL A 59 0.14 -1.72 6.90
N VAL A 60 1.33 -1.71 6.31
CA VAL A 60 2.40 -2.70 6.59
C VAL A 60 3.66 -1.98 7.05
N TRP A 61 4.16 -2.36 8.21
CA TRP A 61 5.31 -1.74 8.87
C TRP A 61 6.57 -2.59 8.65
N ASN A 62 7.69 -1.92 8.39
CA ASN A 62 9.01 -2.51 8.54
C ASN A 62 9.37 -2.46 10.04
N GLU A 63 9.69 -3.62 10.61
CA GLU A 63 9.94 -3.72 12.04
C GLU A 63 11.28 -3.10 12.48
N GLU A 64 12.24 -3.00 11.56
CA GLU A 64 13.60 -2.61 11.86
C GLU A 64 13.89 -1.14 11.50
N THR A 65 13.30 -0.64 10.42
CA THR A 65 13.69 0.66 9.82
C THR A 65 12.64 1.77 9.98
N THR A 66 11.58 1.52 10.75
CA THR A 66 10.41 2.41 10.93
C THR A 66 9.76 2.89 9.62
N ALA A 67 10.06 2.25 8.49
CA ALA A 67 9.38 2.45 7.23
C ALA A 67 8.00 1.80 7.25
N PHE A 68 7.07 2.33 6.46
CA PHE A 68 5.74 1.74 6.32
C PHE A 68 5.15 2.02 4.95
N ALA A 69 4.23 1.16 4.52
CA ALA A 69 3.46 1.36 3.31
C ALA A 69 1.96 1.40 3.64
N VAL A 70 1.25 2.31 2.98
CA VAL A 70 -0.20 2.49 3.10
C VAL A 70 -0.81 2.14 1.75
N THR A 71 -1.57 1.06 1.70
CA THR A 71 -2.37 0.65 0.55
C THR A 71 -3.83 1.01 0.80
N TRP A 72 -4.52 1.57 -0.19
CA TRP A 72 -5.96 1.76 -0.11
C TRP A 72 -6.67 1.42 -1.41
N SER A 73 -7.97 1.16 -1.33
CA SER A 73 -8.81 0.88 -2.49
C SER A 73 -9.58 2.11 -2.94
N ARG A 74 -9.55 2.39 -4.24
CA ARG A 74 -10.37 3.41 -4.89
C ARG A 74 -11.61 2.85 -5.59
N GLY A 75 -11.65 1.56 -5.89
CA GLY A 75 -12.68 0.92 -6.70
C GLY A 75 -13.55 -0.09 -5.94
N GLY A 76 -13.73 0.10 -4.62
CA GLY A 76 -14.49 -0.82 -3.78
C GLY A 76 -13.69 -2.07 -3.37
N SER A 77 -14.36 -3.17 -3.05
CA SER A 77 -13.69 -4.41 -2.61
C SER A 77 -12.97 -5.17 -3.73
N ILE A 78 -13.26 -4.85 -4.99
CA ILE A 78 -12.80 -5.62 -6.17
C ILE A 78 -11.51 -5.09 -6.81
N GLY A 79 -11.03 -3.91 -6.41
CA GLY A 79 -9.75 -3.39 -6.88
C GLY A 79 -9.61 -1.87 -6.89
N ASP A 80 -8.64 -1.41 -7.68
CA ASP A 80 -8.03 -0.09 -7.75
C ASP A 80 -7.24 0.21 -6.48
N PHE A 81 -6.43 -0.78 -6.11
CA PHE A 81 -5.50 -0.65 -5.00
C PHE A 81 -4.31 0.20 -5.42
N VAL A 82 -3.99 1.20 -4.60
CA VAL A 82 -2.84 2.07 -4.77
C VAL A 82 -2.05 2.11 -3.48
N THR A 83 -0.74 2.34 -3.58
CA THR A 83 0.16 2.30 -2.42
C THR A 83 1.09 3.50 -2.36
N LYS A 84 1.16 4.14 -1.19
CA LYS A 84 2.23 5.09 -0.84
C LYS A 84 3.19 4.45 0.16
N VAL A 85 4.48 4.78 0.08
CA VAL A 85 5.53 4.23 0.94
C VAL A 85 6.25 5.38 1.63
N PHE A 86 6.54 5.22 2.92
CA PHE A 86 7.13 6.26 3.75
C PHE A 86 8.29 5.71 4.56
N ALA A 87 9.30 6.56 4.78
CA ALA A 87 10.31 6.38 5.81
C ALA A 87 10.06 7.35 6.95
N LEU A 88 10.29 6.90 8.18
CA LEU A 88 10.28 7.73 9.38
C LEU A 88 11.69 7.78 9.96
N ARG A 89 12.23 8.97 10.18
CA ARG A 89 13.52 9.16 10.85
C ARG A 89 13.47 10.42 11.70
N ASN A 90 13.76 10.31 13.00
CA ASN A 90 13.76 11.45 13.92
C ASN A 90 12.47 12.30 13.85
N ASP A 91 11.29 11.65 13.87
CA ASP A 91 9.97 12.28 13.68
C ASP A 91 9.69 12.92 12.32
N GLN A 92 10.61 12.83 11.37
CA GLN A 92 10.37 13.30 10.03
C GLN A 92 9.92 12.15 9.16
N VAL A 93 8.75 12.32 8.55
CA VAL A 93 8.19 11.36 7.60
C VAL A 93 8.48 11.85 6.19
N THR A 94 9.08 11.00 5.37
CA THR A 94 9.34 11.28 3.95
C THR A 94 8.66 10.23 3.09
N GLU A 95 7.93 10.68 2.07
CA GLU A 95 7.42 9.78 1.04
C GLU A 95 8.59 9.27 0.19
N LEU A 96 8.66 7.97 0.00
CA LEU A 96 9.67 7.31 -0.80
C LEU A 96 9.16 7.08 -2.22
N PRO A 97 10.06 7.05 -3.23
CA PRO A 97 9.69 6.73 -4.62
C PRO A 97 8.96 5.39 -4.74
N GLY A 98 9.24 4.45 -3.84
CA GLY A 98 8.43 3.27 -3.60
C GLY A 98 8.14 2.47 -4.87
N PRO A 99 6.91 1.99 -5.08
CA PRO A 99 6.59 1.04 -6.14
C PRO A 99 6.43 1.68 -7.53
N ALA A 100 6.59 3.00 -7.68
CA ALA A 100 6.27 3.70 -8.93
C ALA A 100 7.03 3.18 -10.15
N LYS A 101 8.33 2.92 -10.01
CA LYS A 101 9.17 2.43 -11.11
C LYS A 101 8.82 1.00 -11.50
N THR A 102 8.78 0.07 -10.55
CA THR A 102 8.43 -1.33 -10.84
C THR A 102 6.98 -1.49 -11.32
N PHE A 103 6.05 -0.68 -10.83
CA PHE A 103 4.67 -0.70 -11.30
C PHE A 103 4.56 -0.25 -12.76
N LYS A 104 5.27 0.82 -13.16
CA LYS A 104 5.34 1.21 -14.58
C LYS A 104 5.88 0.09 -15.47
N GLU A 105 6.89 -0.65 -15.02
CA GLU A 105 7.40 -1.81 -15.77
C GLU A 105 6.42 -2.98 -15.84
N PHE A 106 5.58 -3.17 -14.82
CA PHE A 106 4.48 -4.11 -14.87
C PHE A 106 3.43 -3.69 -15.90
N GLN A 107 3.01 -2.43 -15.87
CA GLN A 107 2.01 -1.87 -16.80
C GLN A 107 2.44 -1.97 -18.27
N LYS A 108 3.74 -1.88 -18.57
CA LYS A 108 4.26 -2.08 -19.93
C LYS A 108 4.02 -3.50 -20.47
N ARG A 109 3.89 -4.50 -19.59
CA ARG A 109 3.74 -5.91 -19.97
C ARG A 109 2.32 -6.43 -19.76
N HIS A 110 1.64 -5.90 -18.75
CA HIS A 110 0.33 -6.34 -18.28
C HIS A 110 -0.52 -5.11 -18.05
N HIS A 111 -1.45 -4.85 -18.97
CA HIS A 111 -2.31 -3.69 -18.90
C HIS A 111 -3.75 -4.04 -19.24
N CYS A 112 -4.69 -3.50 -18.47
CA CYS A 112 -6.11 -3.49 -18.83
C CYS A 112 -6.54 -2.05 -19.18
N PRO A 113 -6.79 -1.74 -20.46
CA PRO A 113 -7.14 -0.39 -20.89
C PRO A 113 -8.42 0.16 -20.25
N VAL A 114 -9.32 -0.73 -19.82
CA VAL A 114 -10.64 -0.36 -19.27
C VAL A 114 -10.57 -0.05 -17.78
N ARG A 115 -9.73 -0.76 -17.02
CA ARG A 115 -9.75 -0.75 -15.54
C ARG A 115 -8.41 -0.41 -14.89
N GLY A 116 -7.31 -0.53 -15.63
CA GLY A 116 -5.96 -0.43 -15.09
C GLY A 116 -5.56 -1.65 -14.25
N GLU A 117 -4.67 -1.41 -13.30
CA GLU A 117 -3.97 -2.42 -12.52
C GLU A 117 -3.97 -2.05 -11.04
N ASN A 118 -3.83 -3.06 -10.20
CA ASN A 118 -3.73 -2.94 -8.77
C ASN A 118 -2.27 -2.95 -8.32
N GLN A 119 -2.00 -2.14 -7.30
CA GLN A 119 -0.73 -2.05 -6.60
C GLN A 119 -0.95 -2.19 -5.09
N GLN A 120 -0.47 -3.29 -4.51
CA GLN A 120 -0.63 -3.57 -3.09
C GLN A 120 0.70 -3.89 -2.43
N ALA A 121 0.99 -3.22 -1.31
CA ALA A 121 2.06 -3.64 -0.41
C ALA A 121 1.59 -4.84 0.40
N PHE A 122 2.43 -5.88 0.43
CA PHE A 122 2.13 -7.11 1.14
C PHE A 122 2.97 -7.26 2.39
N ALA A 123 4.30 -7.11 2.27
CA ALA A 123 5.21 -7.34 3.38
C ALA A 123 6.54 -6.62 3.29
N TRP A 124 7.25 -6.54 4.40
CA TRP A 124 8.66 -6.15 4.41
C TRP A 124 9.54 -7.38 4.57
N ASP A 125 10.59 -7.46 3.77
CA ASP A 125 11.62 -8.48 3.91
C ASP A 125 12.64 -8.03 4.95
N ARG A 126 12.76 -8.81 6.04
CA ARG A 126 13.68 -8.47 7.14
C ARG A 126 15.15 -8.49 6.71
N ALA A 127 15.54 -9.45 5.87
CA ALA A 127 16.93 -9.63 5.50
C ALA A 127 17.48 -8.48 4.64
N THR A 128 16.65 -7.91 3.77
CA THR A 128 17.06 -6.87 2.81
C THR A 128 16.52 -5.49 3.15
N GLY A 129 15.52 -5.40 4.04
CA GLY A 129 14.73 -4.18 4.23
C GLY A 129 13.84 -3.84 3.04
N GLY A 130 13.75 -4.72 2.04
CA GLY A 130 12.96 -4.51 0.83
C GLY A 130 11.45 -4.65 1.07
N LEU A 131 10.65 -4.02 0.22
CA LEU A 131 9.20 -4.11 0.26
C LEU A 131 8.70 -5.14 -0.75
N VAL A 132 7.93 -6.11 -0.28
CA VAL A 132 7.19 -7.06 -1.10
C VAL A 132 5.89 -6.41 -1.58
N MET A 133 5.81 -6.21 -2.89
CA MET A 133 4.65 -5.68 -3.60
C MET A 133 3.98 -6.79 -4.41
N VAL A 134 2.67 -6.67 -4.58
CA VAL A 134 1.86 -7.49 -5.49
C VAL A 134 1.20 -6.57 -6.50
N TYR A 135 1.43 -6.86 -7.77
CA TYR A 135 0.77 -6.18 -8.89
C TYR A 135 -0.16 -7.13 -9.59
N SER A 136 -1.35 -6.66 -9.91
CA SER A 136 -2.32 -7.48 -10.63
C SER A 136 -3.16 -6.69 -11.61
N VAL A 137 -3.57 -7.34 -12.69
CA VAL A 137 -4.61 -6.84 -13.58
C VAL A 137 -5.96 -7.22 -12.99
N TYR A 138 -6.95 -6.33 -13.13
CA TYR A 138 -8.30 -6.59 -12.67
C TYR A 138 -8.86 -7.93 -13.16
N PRO A 139 -9.49 -8.75 -12.29
CA PRO A 139 -9.99 -10.08 -12.63
C PRO A 139 -11.37 -10.01 -13.31
N THR A 140 -11.52 -9.13 -14.30
CA THR A 140 -12.79 -8.87 -14.99
C THR A 140 -12.68 -9.20 -16.48
N GLY A 141 -13.79 -9.64 -17.08
CA GLY A 141 -13.80 -10.15 -18.47
C GLY A 141 -13.42 -9.10 -19.52
N ASP A 142 -13.63 -7.81 -19.23
CA ASP A 142 -13.22 -6.66 -20.05
C ASP A 142 -11.69 -6.49 -20.13
N CYS A 143 -10.91 -7.19 -19.29
CA CYS A 143 -9.45 -7.23 -19.35
C CYS A 143 -8.89 -8.41 -20.18
N GLY A 144 -9.78 -9.22 -20.78
CA GLY A 144 -9.40 -10.32 -21.68
C GLY A 144 -8.46 -11.34 -21.03
N LEU A 145 -7.46 -11.81 -21.78
CA LEU A 145 -6.50 -12.84 -21.33
C LEU A 145 -5.60 -12.37 -20.18
N GLN A 146 -5.48 -11.06 -19.95
CA GLN A 146 -4.70 -10.51 -18.85
C GLN A 146 -5.52 -10.44 -17.55
N GLY A 147 -6.83 -10.64 -17.60
CA GLY A 147 -7.70 -10.55 -16.43
C GLY A 147 -7.22 -11.45 -15.28
N GLY A 148 -6.94 -10.85 -14.13
CA GLY A 148 -6.48 -11.56 -12.94
C GLY A 148 -4.99 -11.96 -12.96
N TYR A 149 -4.23 -11.55 -13.97
CA TYR A 149 -2.79 -11.76 -13.98
C TYR A 149 -2.16 -11.11 -12.76
N THR A 150 -1.24 -11.82 -12.08
CA THR A 150 -0.64 -11.37 -10.81
C THR A 150 0.84 -11.74 -10.74
N GLU A 151 1.66 -10.79 -10.30
CA GLU A 151 3.09 -10.96 -10.05
C GLU A 151 3.50 -10.33 -8.72
N GLY A 152 4.47 -10.94 -8.05
CA GLY A 152 5.10 -10.39 -6.85
C GLY A 152 6.45 -9.73 -7.17
N TYR A 153 6.81 -8.72 -6.38
CA TYR A 153 8.09 -8.01 -6.48
C TYR A 153 8.67 -7.79 -5.10
N LEU A 154 9.95 -8.06 -4.92
CA LEU A 154 10.73 -7.48 -3.83
C LEU A 154 11.42 -6.23 -4.40
N ILE A 155 11.16 -5.08 -3.81
CA ILE A 155 11.69 -3.80 -4.28
C ILE A 155 12.51 -3.11 -3.20
N ASP A 156 13.49 -2.33 -3.63
CA ASP A 156 14.10 -1.31 -2.77
C ASP A 156 13.13 -0.13 -2.65
N PRO A 157 12.62 0.19 -1.45
CA PRO A 157 11.65 1.26 -1.27
C PRO A 157 12.22 2.66 -1.61
N HIS A 158 13.53 2.86 -1.49
CA HIS A 158 14.17 4.16 -1.71
C HIS A 158 14.36 4.48 -3.19
N THR A 159 14.68 3.47 -4.00
CA THR A 159 14.92 3.67 -5.44
C THR A 159 13.76 3.19 -6.31
N GLY A 160 12.86 2.39 -5.74
CA GLY A 160 11.80 1.70 -6.46
C GLY A 160 12.30 0.65 -7.44
N SER A 161 13.55 0.23 -7.34
CA SER A 161 14.14 -0.79 -8.22
C SER A 161 13.71 -2.19 -7.81
N ASP A 162 13.53 -3.08 -8.78
CA ASP A 162 13.27 -4.49 -8.52
C ASP A 162 14.54 -5.20 -8.05
N LEU A 163 14.49 -5.73 -6.82
CA LEU A 163 15.51 -6.62 -6.28
C LEU A 163 15.23 -8.06 -6.72
N ARG A 164 13.95 -8.44 -6.80
CA ARG A 164 13.51 -9.76 -7.25
C ARG A 164 12.08 -9.72 -7.77
N ARG A 165 11.79 -10.56 -8.77
CA ARG A 165 10.43 -10.82 -9.26
C ARG A 165 10.01 -12.23 -8.90
N PHE A 166 8.72 -12.41 -8.64
CA PHE A 166 8.12 -13.67 -8.25
C PHE A 166 6.93 -13.99 -9.15
N THR A 167 6.88 -15.23 -9.64
CA THR A 167 5.59 -15.81 -10.07
C THR A 167 4.68 -15.97 -8.85
N ARG A 168 3.37 -16.15 -9.07
CA ARG A 168 2.42 -16.41 -7.98
C ARG A 168 2.84 -17.56 -7.06
N GLN A 169 3.35 -18.66 -7.64
CA GLN A 169 3.83 -19.82 -6.88
C GLN A 169 5.07 -19.48 -6.05
N GLN A 170 6.03 -18.77 -6.64
CA GLN A 170 7.25 -18.33 -5.94
C GLN A 170 6.92 -17.35 -4.82
N LEU A 171 5.97 -16.43 -5.03
CA LEU A 171 5.52 -15.50 -4.00
C LEU A 171 4.88 -16.25 -2.83
N ALA A 172 3.98 -17.20 -3.11
CA ALA A 172 3.35 -18.01 -2.07
C ALA A 172 4.39 -18.79 -1.24
N ALA A 173 5.38 -19.40 -1.91
CA ALA A 173 6.48 -20.08 -1.25
C ALA A 173 7.34 -19.12 -0.43
N TYR A 174 7.68 -17.95 -0.99
CA TYR A 174 8.46 -16.92 -0.31
C TYR A 174 7.78 -16.47 0.98
N MET A 175 6.47 -16.17 0.92
CA MET A 175 5.71 -15.71 2.09
C MET A 175 5.58 -16.78 3.18
N LYS A 176 5.57 -18.07 2.83
CA LYS A 176 5.57 -19.15 3.81
C LYS A 176 6.86 -19.17 4.65
N HIS A 177 7.97 -18.77 4.07
CA HIS A 177 9.28 -18.71 4.73
C HIS A 177 9.61 -17.34 5.33
N HIS A 178 8.79 -16.32 5.04
CA HIS A 178 8.93 -14.95 5.55
C HIS A 178 7.57 -14.49 6.09
N PRO A 179 7.05 -15.13 7.16
CA PRO A 179 5.77 -14.78 7.74
C PRO A 179 5.79 -13.33 8.23
N GLN A 180 4.63 -12.68 8.16
CA GLN A 180 4.41 -11.43 8.89
C GLN A 180 4.12 -11.77 10.34
N ASP A 181 4.81 -11.11 11.26
CA ASP A 181 4.46 -11.13 12.68
C ASP A 181 3.36 -10.09 13.00
#